data_AF-A0A0R3X2A7-F1
#
_entry.id   AF-A0A0R3X2A7-F1
#
_cell.length_a   1.000
_cell.length_b   1.000
_cell.length_c   1.000
_cell.angle_alpha   90.00
_cell.angle_beta   90.00
_cell.angle_gamma   90.00
#
_symmetry.space_group_name_H-M   'P 1'
#
loop_
_entity.id
_entity.type
_entity.pdbx_description
1 polymer ?
#
loop_
_entity_poly.entity_id
_entity_poly.type
_entity_poly.pdbx_seq_one_letter_code
_entity_poly.pdbx_strand_id
1 'polypeptide(L)'
;MTGTVAKLPDIVSIFNECQETLLSHDRLLSSLMDLYARMPFSHFAEDFFELCRYSLVSAERNVFRDRTIDFIVRAVVHISANAAEREDGNPRNLLLVKMFLFCAKYHECVKHAPRFRCTQLIHRLLEAMGSEACLPVELFDIVQRVLLRRSTDVKPMIRVQAALGLARLQNPTDRKCPVIEQLLWLSRHDTSPDVRRAALAATVLTTFTLPVIVERCRDVSDAVRKTAYNILAQRSVVRPLSIAKRIAILQDGLTDTSPDVRKAAEAMVFAWFNFLDQDPILLLRRLDTEGVPKTSKLCLDHLLPSLEEDTLVTVTTKWATDYLDDKHIPKPDRCSVECVFFWRVLIEYLLKRQNVDDDSGGTSNQVEVDGQIFHTTTASSSSPNRISALLERITPSVSDYVNFIIYRVDSLLVLLQADVDYNENVMEAESVLEHVLLLCECLDLSDEFGRRRLFDVVRGWLVCPQVPASLTKFLLQIYFNLESNVVSFSSLLRLLGVYGKYGPLNIFYRYYH
;
A
#
# COMPACT_ATOMS: atom_id res chain seq x y z
N MET A 1 -28.89 22.97 -62.55
CA MET A 1 -29.64 22.51 -61.36
C MET A 1 -28.69 22.43 -60.18
N THR A 2 -28.44 23.56 -59.54
CA THR A 2 -27.67 23.64 -58.28
C THR A 2 -28.58 23.20 -57.16
N GLY A 3 -28.47 21.94 -56.74
CA GLY A 3 -29.19 21.44 -55.58
C GLY A 3 -28.82 22.26 -54.35
N THR A 4 -29.78 22.96 -53.79
CA THR A 4 -29.69 23.57 -52.46
C THR A 4 -29.37 22.45 -51.47
N VAL A 5 -28.14 22.39 -50.98
CA VAL A 5 -27.75 21.51 -49.88
C VAL A 5 -28.64 21.90 -48.70
N ALA A 6 -29.58 21.04 -48.32
CA ALA A 6 -30.46 21.27 -47.20
C ALA A 6 -29.60 21.51 -45.96
N LYS A 7 -29.81 22.66 -45.28
CA LYS A 7 -29.11 22.97 -44.03
C LYS A 7 -29.43 21.86 -43.02
N LEU A 8 -28.40 21.19 -42.51
CA LEU A 8 -28.54 20.18 -41.47
C LEU A 8 -29.24 20.79 -40.23
N PRO A 9 -30.14 20.05 -39.57
CA PRO A 9 -30.72 20.51 -38.31
C PRO A 9 -29.62 20.86 -37.31
N ASP A 10 -29.84 21.90 -36.50
CA ASP A 10 -28.82 22.42 -35.58
C ASP A 10 -28.32 21.34 -34.60
N ILE A 11 -29.22 20.52 -34.06
CA ILE A 11 -28.87 19.42 -33.14
C ILE A 11 -28.01 18.33 -33.80
N VAL A 12 -28.22 18.05 -35.10
CA VAL A 12 -27.39 17.12 -35.87
C VAL A 12 -25.99 17.69 -36.06
N SER A 13 -25.89 19.00 -36.33
CA SER A 13 -24.60 19.69 -36.45
C SER A 13 -23.82 19.65 -35.13
N ILE A 14 -24.50 19.81 -33.99
CA ILE A 14 -23.90 19.67 -32.66
C ILE A 14 -23.32 18.28 -32.44
N PHE A 15 -24.07 17.21 -32.74
CA PHE A 15 -23.59 15.83 -32.56
C PHE A 15 -22.45 15.46 -33.53
N ASN A 16 -22.49 15.99 -34.76
CA ASN A 16 -21.39 15.80 -35.71
C ASN A 16 -20.11 16.51 -35.29
N GLU A 17 -20.20 17.66 -34.61
CA GLU A 17 -19.01 18.38 -34.14
C GLU A 17 -18.48 17.80 -32.82
N CYS A 18 -19.34 17.33 -31.92
CA CYS A 18 -18.91 16.87 -30.59
C CYS A 18 -17.99 15.64 -30.61
N GLN A 19 -18.04 14.84 -31.67
CA GLN A 19 -17.16 13.69 -31.87
C GLN A 19 -15.73 14.10 -32.26
N GLU A 20 -15.53 15.28 -32.85
CA GLU A 20 -14.25 15.70 -33.44
C GLU A 20 -13.26 16.27 -32.41
N THR A 21 -13.75 16.98 -31.39
CA THR A 21 -12.88 17.58 -30.37
C THR A 21 -13.60 17.84 -29.05
N LEU A 22 -12.87 17.70 -27.94
CA LEU A 22 -13.38 18.06 -26.60
C LEU A 22 -13.44 19.57 -26.38
N LEU A 23 -12.64 20.36 -27.13
CA LEU A 23 -12.54 21.81 -26.96
C LEU A 23 -13.83 22.54 -27.31
N SER A 24 -14.64 21.98 -28.21
CA SER A 24 -15.92 22.57 -28.61
C SER A 24 -17.04 22.25 -27.63
N HIS A 25 -16.86 21.30 -26.71
CA HIS A 25 -17.95 20.78 -25.89
C HIS A 25 -18.66 21.87 -25.09
N ASP A 26 -17.95 22.78 -24.42
CA ASP A 26 -18.60 23.82 -23.59
C ASP A 26 -19.51 24.72 -24.43
N ARG A 27 -19.04 25.16 -25.60
CA ARG A 27 -19.83 25.95 -26.55
C ARG A 27 -21.02 25.16 -27.09
N LEU A 28 -20.82 23.87 -27.41
CA LEU A 28 -21.86 22.99 -27.92
C LEU A 28 -22.93 22.67 -26.86
N LEU A 29 -22.54 22.58 -25.58
CA LEU A 29 -23.47 22.44 -24.45
C LEU A 29 -24.36 23.68 -24.33
N SER A 30 -23.80 24.89 -24.42
CA SER A 30 -24.58 26.13 -24.45
C SER A 30 -25.55 26.16 -25.64
N SER A 31 -25.08 25.82 -26.84
CA SER A 31 -25.92 25.77 -28.04
C SER A 31 -27.07 24.75 -27.92
N LEU A 32 -26.80 23.59 -27.31
CA LEU A 32 -27.82 22.57 -27.07
C LEU A 32 -28.83 23.00 -26.00
N MET A 33 -28.37 23.71 -24.96
CA MET A 33 -29.22 24.31 -23.94
C MET A 33 -30.16 25.38 -24.54
N ASP A 34 -29.66 26.20 -25.46
CA ASP A 34 -30.49 27.19 -26.18
C ASP A 34 -31.54 26.53 -27.08
N LEU A 35 -31.24 25.37 -27.66
CA LEU A 35 -32.23 24.56 -28.38
C LEU A 35 -33.27 23.98 -27.42
N TYR A 36 -32.83 23.42 -26.30
CA TYR A 36 -33.71 22.88 -25.26
C TYR A 36 -34.69 23.93 -24.73
N ALA A 37 -34.22 25.17 -24.52
CA ALA A 37 -35.04 26.26 -24.01
C ALA A 37 -36.07 26.79 -25.03
N ARG A 38 -35.78 26.71 -26.34
CA ARG A 38 -36.63 27.27 -27.40
C ARG A 38 -37.63 26.27 -27.99
N MET A 39 -37.39 24.96 -27.83
CA MET A 39 -38.22 23.91 -28.42
C MET A 39 -39.18 23.29 -27.39
N PRO A 40 -40.38 22.86 -27.81
CA PRO A 40 -41.19 21.96 -26.99
C PRO A 40 -40.39 20.70 -26.63
N PHE A 41 -40.45 20.31 -25.36
CA PHE A 41 -39.64 19.19 -24.86
C PHE A 41 -39.84 17.89 -25.65
N SER A 42 -41.05 17.59 -26.11
CA SER A 42 -41.35 16.40 -26.90
C SER A 42 -40.52 16.34 -28.19
N HIS A 43 -40.45 17.44 -28.94
CA HIS A 43 -39.67 17.53 -30.18
C HIS A 43 -38.16 17.46 -29.90
N PHE A 44 -37.68 18.21 -28.91
CA PHE A 44 -36.27 18.14 -28.51
C PHE A 44 -35.88 16.71 -28.11
N ALA A 45 -36.71 16.07 -27.28
CA ALA A 45 -36.44 14.73 -26.79
C ALA A 45 -36.44 13.70 -27.92
N GLU A 46 -37.37 13.79 -28.87
CA GLU A 46 -37.41 12.93 -30.05
C GLU A 46 -36.11 13.00 -30.85
N ASP A 47 -35.67 14.21 -31.22
CA ASP A 47 -34.44 14.44 -31.98
C ASP A 47 -33.19 14.00 -31.20
N PHE A 48 -33.11 14.37 -29.92
CA PHE A 48 -31.97 14.05 -29.07
C PHE A 48 -31.83 12.53 -28.84
N PHE A 49 -32.93 11.83 -28.56
CA PHE A 49 -32.91 10.38 -28.37
C PHE A 49 -32.78 9.59 -29.68
N GLU A 50 -33.18 10.15 -30.83
CA GLU A 50 -32.80 9.62 -32.15
C GLU A 50 -31.28 9.64 -32.33
N LEU A 51 -30.62 10.77 -32.05
CA LEU A 51 -29.17 10.88 -32.14
C LEU A 51 -28.44 9.98 -31.13
N CYS A 52 -28.98 9.83 -29.91
CA CYS A 52 -28.44 8.89 -28.93
C CYS A 52 -28.51 7.43 -29.41
N ARG A 53 -29.50 7.04 -30.22
CA ARG A 53 -29.61 5.65 -30.73
C ARG A 53 -28.44 5.25 -31.63
N TYR A 54 -27.89 6.17 -32.42
CA TYR A 54 -26.69 5.90 -33.23
C TYR A 54 -25.48 5.53 -32.36
N SER A 55 -25.41 6.05 -31.14
CA SER A 55 -24.37 5.68 -30.17
C SER A 55 -24.53 4.26 -29.64
N LEU A 56 -25.74 3.69 -29.66
CA LEU A 56 -26.02 2.32 -29.19
C LEU A 56 -25.64 1.21 -30.17
N VAL A 57 -25.40 1.55 -31.45
CA VAL A 57 -25.23 0.55 -32.53
C VAL A 57 -23.93 -0.24 -32.39
N SER A 58 -22.89 0.34 -31.80
CA SER A 58 -21.57 -0.31 -31.66
C SER A 58 -21.03 -0.23 -30.23
N ALA A 59 -20.46 -1.35 -29.77
CA ALA A 59 -19.69 -1.44 -28.53
C ALA A 59 -18.23 -1.02 -28.72
N GLU A 60 -17.77 -0.86 -29.96
CA GLU A 60 -16.38 -0.52 -30.25
C GLU A 60 -16.02 0.82 -29.63
N ARG A 61 -14.86 0.84 -28.96
CA ARG A 61 -14.31 2.04 -28.37
C ARG A 61 -13.38 2.69 -29.38
N ASN A 62 -13.68 3.94 -29.70
CA ASN A 62 -12.79 4.82 -30.43
C ASN A 62 -12.98 6.24 -29.88
N VAL A 63 -12.05 7.12 -30.22
CA VAL A 63 -12.01 8.47 -29.68
C VAL A 63 -13.30 9.24 -30.00
N PHE A 64 -13.82 9.13 -31.22
CA PHE A 64 -15.05 9.80 -31.66
C PHE A 64 -16.27 9.38 -30.83
N ARG A 65 -16.49 8.07 -30.67
CA ARG A 65 -17.61 7.52 -29.91
C ARG A 65 -17.49 7.83 -28.42
N ASP A 66 -16.30 7.71 -27.85
CA ASP A 66 -16.10 8.00 -26.44
C ASP A 66 -16.34 9.51 -26.15
N ARG A 67 -15.96 10.42 -27.07
CA ARG A 67 -16.32 11.84 -27.00
C ARG A 67 -17.83 12.08 -27.15
N THR A 68 -18.52 11.39 -28.05
CA THR A 68 -19.98 11.51 -28.18
C THR A 68 -20.69 11.06 -26.89
N ILE A 69 -20.26 9.94 -26.29
CA ILE A 69 -20.82 9.47 -25.01
C ILE A 69 -20.55 10.47 -23.89
N ASP A 70 -19.34 11.01 -23.80
CA ASP A 70 -18.99 12.05 -22.84
C ASP A 70 -19.86 13.30 -23.03
N PHE A 71 -20.01 13.76 -24.27
CA PHE A 71 -20.89 14.88 -24.61
C PHE A 71 -22.34 14.63 -24.21
N ILE A 72 -22.89 13.44 -24.49
CA ILE A 72 -24.27 13.08 -24.10
C ILE A 72 -24.43 13.16 -22.58
N VAL A 73 -23.50 12.59 -21.81
CA VAL A 73 -23.54 12.61 -20.35
C VAL A 73 -23.47 14.04 -19.83
N ARG A 74 -22.50 14.83 -20.31
CA ARG A 74 -22.33 16.24 -19.94
C ARG A 74 -23.55 17.08 -20.32
N ALA A 75 -24.13 16.87 -21.49
CA ALA A 75 -25.34 17.54 -21.96
C ALA A 75 -26.54 17.28 -21.05
N VAL A 76 -26.78 16.02 -20.71
CA VAL A 76 -27.90 15.65 -19.85
C VAL A 76 -27.76 16.27 -18.46
N VAL A 77 -26.56 16.22 -17.87
CA VAL A 77 -26.29 16.81 -16.55
C VAL A 77 -26.36 18.34 -16.61
N HIS A 78 -25.75 18.97 -17.61
CA HIS A 78 -25.73 20.43 -17.78
C HIS A 78 -27.15 20.98 -17.95
N ILE A 79 -27.96 20.39 -18.83
CA ILE A 79 -29.36 20.78 -19.02
C ILE A 79 -30.15 20.56 -17.72
N SER A 80 -29.97 19.42 -17.05
CA SER A 80 -30.73 19.13 -15.82
C SER A 80 -30.38 20.07 -14.65
N ALA A 81 -29.16 20.62 -14.64
CA ALA A 81 -28.72 21.58 -13.63
C ALA A 81 -29.16 23.03 -13.93
N ASN A 82 -29.33 23.39 -15.21
CA ASN A 82 -29.58 24.77 -15.64
C ASN A 82 -30.98 25.01 -16.23
N ALA A 83 -31.79 23.97 -16.44
CA ALA A 83 -33.16 24.11 -16.90
C ALA A 83 -34.02 24.90 -15.91
N ALA A 84 -34.86 25.79 -16.45
CA ALA A 84 -35.89 26.46 -15.68
C ALA A 84 -36.89 25.45 -15.10
N GLU A 85 -37.53 25.83 -14.00
CA GLU A 85 -38.69 25.09 -13.49
C GLU A 85 -39.78 25.05 -14.54
N ARG A 86 -40.44 23.91 -14.67
CA ARG A 86 -41.43 23.69 -15.73
C ARG A 86 -42.84 23.97 -15.21
N GLU A 87 -43.61 24.73 -15.98
CA GLU A 87 -45.01 25.06 -15.66
C GLU A 87 -45.97 23.87 -15.82
N ASP A 88 -45.54 22.83 -16.55
CA ASP A 88 -46.31 21.62 -16.85
C ASP A 88 -46.34 20.58 -15.70
N GLY A 89 -45.79 20.95 -14.53
CA GLY A 89 -45.70 20.09 -13.35
C GLY A 89 -44.62 19.00 -13.43
N ASN A 90 -43.90 18.88 -14.55
CA ASN A 90 -42.76 17.97 -14.65
C ASN A 90 -41.53 18.55 -13.94
N PRO A 91 -40.63 17.71 -13.39
CA PRO A 91 -39.45 18.21 -12.71
C PRO A 91 -38.45 18.81 -13.70
N ARG A 92 -37.65 19.81 -13.26
CA ARG A 92 -36.60 20.43 -14.08
C ARG A 92 -35.59 19.43 -14.68
N ASN A 93 -35.34 18.32 -13.98
CA ASN A 93 -34.41 17.26 -14.40
C ASN A 93 -35.06 16.20 -15.33
N LEU A 94 -36.15 16.55 -16.02
CA LEU A 94 -36.90 15.63 -16.88
C LEU A 94 -36.04 14.93 -17.93
N LEU A 95 -35.07 15.62 -18.54
CA LEU A 95 -34.16 15.01 -19.52
C LEU A 95 -33.31 13.89 -18.92
N LEU A 96 -32.78 14.08 -17.70
CA LEU A 96 -32.03 13.06 -16.97
C LEU A 96 -32.91 11.83 -16.67
N VAL A 97 -34.12 12.05 -16.16
CA VAL A 97 -35.09 10.96 -15.92
C VAL A 97 -35.36 10.20 -17.21
N LYS A 98 -35.65 10.90 -18.31
CA LYS A 98 -35.90 10.29 -19.62
C LYS A 98 -34.68 9.56 -20.17
N MET A 99 -33.46 10.02 -19.90
CA MET A 99 -32.23 9.34 -20.31
C MET A 99 -32.03 8.00 -19.58
N PHE A 100 -32.30 7.95 -18.27
CA PHE A 100 -32.28 6.68 -17.54
C PHE A 100 -33.35 5.72 -18.08
N LEU A 101 -34.57 6.21 -18.34
CA LEU A 101 -35.64 5.39 -18.93
C LEU A 101 -35.32 4.93 -20.35
N PHE A 102 -34.66 5.77 -21.16
CA PHE A 102 -34.15 5.41 -22.47
C PHE A 102 -33.16 4.24 -22.36
N CYS A 103 -32.21 4.30 -21.42
CA CYS A 103 -31.27 3.20 -21.20
C CYS A 103 -31.98 1.93 -20.69
N ALA A 104 -32.95 2.08 -19.79
CA ALA A 104 -33.78 0.98 -19.28
C ALA A 104 -34.64 0.33 -20.37
N LYS A 105 -34.98 1.03 -21.45
CA LYS A 105 -35.70 0.45 -22.60
C LYS A 105 -34.81 -0.46 -23.45
N TYR A 106 -33.55 -0.10 -23.66
CA TYR A 106 -32.65 -0.79 -24.60
C TYR A 106 -31.64 -1.73 -23.94
N HIS A 107 -31.59 -1.81 -22.60
CA HIS A 107 -30.62 -2.65 -21.90
C HIS A 107 -30.79 -4.15 -22.15
N GLU A 108 -31.95 -4.63 -22.65
CA GLU A 108 -32.26 -6.06 -22.89
C GLU A 108 -32.14 -6.48 -24.37
N CYS A 109 -31.63 -5.61 -25.25
CA CYS A 109 -31.49 -5.96 -26.67
C CYS A 109 -30.63 -7.22 -26.87
N VAL A 110 -30.98 -8.03 -27.88
CA VAL A 110 -30.26 -9.27 -28.22
C VAL A 110 -28.76 -8.98 -28.47
N LYS A 111 -28.48 -7.96 -29.28
CA LYS A 111 -27.11 -7.50 -29.55
C LYS A 111 -26.47 -6.93 -28.29
N HIS A 112 -25.18 -7.21 -28.09
CA HIS A 112 -24.46 -6.75 -26.89
C HIS A 112 -24.16 -5.24 -26.90
N ALA A 113 -24.09 -4.59 -28.07
CA ALA A 113 -23.73 -3.18 -28.18
C ALA A 113 -24.70 -2.23 -27.47
N PRO A 114 -26.03 -2.31 -27.69
CA PRO A 114 -26.98 -1.49 -26.91
C PRO A 114 -26.88 -1.77 -25.41
N ARG A 115 -26.76 -3.04 -25.01
CA ARG A 115 -26.63 -3.41 -23.60
C ARG A 115 -25.40 -2.78 -22.94
N PHE A 116 -24.25 -2.83 -23.63
CA PHE A 116 -23.02 -2.18 -23.19
C PHE A 116 -23.20 -0.66 -23.05
N ARG A 117 -23.69 0.01 -24.11
CA ARG A 117 -23.80 1.48 -24.14
C ARG A 117 -24.84 2.00 -23.16
N CYS A 118 -25.97 1.33 -23.00
CA CYS A 118 -26.96 1.68 -21.97
C CYS A 118 -26.39 1.53 -20.56
N THR A 119 -25.68 0.43 -20.28
CA THR A 119 -25.05 0.22 -18.96
C THR A 119 -23.95 1.26 -18.71
N GLN A 120 -23.15 1.58 -19.73
CA GLN A 120 -22.13 2.62 -19.69
C GLN A 120 -22.74 4.01 -19.44
N LEU A 121 -23.80 4.38 -20.15
CA LEU A 121 -24.49 5.66 -19.97
C LEU A 121 -25.08 5.77 -18.56
N ILE A 122 -25.74 4.72 -18.06
CA ILE A 122 -26.27 4.70 -16.68
C ILE A 122 -25.15 4.94 -15.67
N HIS A 123 -24.05 4.18 -15.77
CA HIS A 123 -22.89 4.35 -14.88
C HIS A 123 -22.33 5.78 -14.96
N ARG A 124 -22.07 6.29 -16.17
CA ARG A 124 -21.47 7.63 -16.36
C ARG A 124 -22.38 8.76 -15.92
N LEU A 125 -23.70 8.63 -16.09
CA LEU A 125 -24.67 9.59 -15.57
C LEU A 125 -24.68 9.57 -14.05
N LEU A 126 -24.71 8.38 -13.44
CA LEU A 126 -24.59 8.25 -11.98
C LEU A 126 -23.27 8.88 -11.52
N GLU A 127 -22.14 8.67 -12.16
CA GLU A 127 -20.87 9.31 -11.81
C GLU A 127 -20.95 10.85 -11.91
N ALA A 128 -21.39 11.37 -13.06
CA ALA A 128 -21.41 12.79 -13.37
C ALA A 128 -22.40 13.61 -12.52
N MET A 129 -23.42 12.98 -11.94
CA MET A 129 -24.37 13.66 -11.04
C MET A 129 -23.75 14.09 -9.70
N GLY A 130 -22.59 13.55 -9.30
CA GLY A 130 -21.91 13.91 -8.03
C GLY A 130 -22.55 13.31 -6.77
N SER A 131 -21.79 13.20 -5.68
CA SER A 131 -22.13 12.39 -4.48
C SER A 131 -23.48 12.73 -3.84
N GLU A 132 -23.85 14.00 -3.83
CA GLU A 132 -25.06 14.51 -3.16
C GLU A 132 -26.35 14.38 -3.98
N ALA A 133 -26.24 13.98 -5.25
CA ALA A 133 -27.42 13.87 -6.10
C ALA A 133 -28.33 12.71 -5.70
N CYS A 134 -29.62 12.99 -5.62
CA CYS A 134 -30.67 12.03 -5.30
C CYS A 134 -31.49 11.67 -6.54
N LEU A 135 -31.97 10.43 -6.59
CA LEU A 135 -32.94 9.97 -7.58
C LEU A 135 -34.31 9.78 -6.92
N PRO A 136 -35.42 10.02 -7.64
CA PRO A 136 -36.73 9.54 -7.21
C PRO A 136 -36.69 8.03 -6.96
N VAL A 137 -37.42 7.55 -5.94
CA VAL A 137 -37.36 6.14 -5.49
C VAL A 137 -37.68 5.17 -6.62
N GLU A 138 -38.71 5.46 -7.42
CA GLU A 138 -39.12 4.60 -8.53
C GLU A 138 -38.04 4.52 -9.61
N LEU A 139 -37.33 5.63 -9.86
CA LEU A 139 -36.23 5.67 -10.82
C LEU A 139 -35.00 4.93 -10.28
N PHE A 140 -34.70 5.10 -8.99
CA PHE A 140 -33.65 4.35 -8.31
C PHE A 140 -33.87 2.84 -8.44
N ASP A 141 -35.09 2.36 -8.18
CA ASP A 141 -35.45 0.94 -8.29
C ASP A 141 -35.26 0.40 -9.72
N ILE A 142 -35.65 1.18 -10.73
CA ILE A 142 -35.44 0.82 -12.14
C ILE A 142 -33.94 0.72 -12.44
N VAL A 143 -33.16 1.73 -12.06
CA VAL A 143 -31.72 1.78 -12.34
C VAL A 143 -30.98 0.64 -11.62
N GLN A 144 -31.31 0.39 -10.34
CA GLN A 144 -30.75 -0.71 -9.57
C GLN A 144 -31.07 -2.06 -10.23
N ARG A 145 -32.32 -2.29 -10.64
CA ARG A 145 -32.74 -3.52 -11.34
C ARG A 145 -31.98 -3.71 -12.64
N VAL A 146 -31.82 -2.66 -13.45
CA VAL A 146 -31.07 -2.69 -14.70
C VAL A 146 -29.61 -3.08 -14.45
N LEU A 147 -28.94 -2.44 -13.50
CA LEU A 147 -27.53 -2.69 -13.22
C LEU A 147 -27.29 -4.07 -12.60
N LEU A 148 -28.12 -4.51 -11.65
CA LEU A 148 -28.05 -5.87 -11.11
C LEU A 148 -28.26 -6.92 -12.21
N ARG A 149 -29.22 -6.71 -13.10
CA ARG A 149 -29.47 -7.61 -14.24
C ARG A 149 -28.29 -7.63 -15.23
N ARG A 150 -27.63 -6.50 -15.48
CA ARG A 150 -26.46 -6.41 -16.38
C ARG A 150 -25.15 -6.84 -15.72
N SER A 151 -25.11 -6.91 -14.39
CA SER A 151 -23.98 -7.46 -13.63
C SER A 151 -23.77 -8.96 -13.86
N THR A 152 -24.79 -9.67 -14.38
CA THR A 152 -24.73 -11.09 -14.76
C THR A 152 -24.74 -11.31 -16.28
N ASP A 153 -24.41 -10.26 -17.05
CA ASP A 153 -24.38 -10.34 -18.51
C ASP A 153 -23.33 -11.34 -19.02
N VAL A 154 -23.60 -11.99 -20.15
CA VAL A 154 -22.66 -12.89 -20.82
C VAL A 154 -21.33 -12.19 -21.16
N LYS A 155 -21.36 -10.91 -21.52
CA LYS A 155 -20.16 -10.15 -21.94
C LYS A 155 -19.49 -9.45 -20.74
N PRO A 156 -18.21 -9.75 -20.43
CA PRO A 156 -17.50 -9.13 -19.30
C PRO A 156 -17.48 -7.60 -19.34
N MET A 157 -17.32 -6.99 -20.52
CA MET A 157 -17.30 -5.52 -20.66
C MET A 157 -18.59 -4.85 -20.16
N ILE A 158 -19.72 -5.55 -20.22
CA ILE A 158 -21.01 -5.07 -19.72
C ILE A 158 -21.05 -5.21 -18.19
N ARG A 159 -20.61 -6.36 -17.67
CA ARG A 159 -20.50 -6.59 -16.23
C ARG A 159 -19.57 -5.59 -15.54
N VAL A 160 -18.49 -5.17 -16.20
CA VAL A 160 -17.62 -4.07 -15.73
C VAL A 160 -18.41 -2.78 -15.57
N GLN A 161 -19.15 -2.33 -16.60
CA GLN A 161 -19.96 -1.10 -16.50
C GLN A 161 -21.04 -1.22 -15.43
N ALA A 162 -21.64 -2.40 -15.29
CA ALA A 162 -22.63 -2.66 -14.25
C ALA A 162 -22.02 -2.53 -12.85
N ALA A 163 -20.86 -3.17 -12.60
CA ALA A 163 -20.16 -3.08 -11.33
C ALA A 163 -19.79 -1.64 -10.97
N LEU A 164 -19.31 -0.86 -11.94
CA LEU A 164 -18.99 0.56 -11.72
C LEU A 164 -20.24 1.40 -11.42
N GLY A 165 -21.35 1.18 -12.14
CA GLY A 165 -22.62 1.86 -11.86
C GLY A 165 -23.21 1.51 -10.49
N LEU A 166 -23.07 0.25 -10.07
CA LEU A 166 -23.52 -0.24 -8.77
C LEU A 166 -22.79 0.42 -7.59
N ALA A 167 -21.58 0.98 -7.80
CA ALA A 167 -20.80 1.65 -6.75
C ALA A 167 -21.63 2.70 -5.99
N ARG A 168 -22.48 3.47 -6.68
CA ARG A 168 -23.31 4.53 -6.11
C ARG A 168 -24.62 4.07 -5.49
N LEU A 169 -25.00 2.80 -5.64
CA LEU A 169 -26.31 2.27 -5.21
C LEU A 169 -26.21 1.33 -4.01
N GLN A 170 -25.05 1.29 -3.36
CA GLN A 170 -24.83 0.50 -2.15
C GLN A 170 -25.52 1.13 -0.95
N ASN A 171 -26.05 0.30 -0.05
CA ASN A 171 -26.49 0.70 1.28
C ASN A 171 -25.62 0.00 2.34
N PRO A 172 -24.54 0.64 2.82
CA PRO A 172 -23.61 0.03 3.80
C PRO A 172 -24.24 -0.25 5.18
N THR A 173 -25.38 0.35 5.48
CA THR A 173 -26.09 0.11 6.76
C THR A 173 -26.96 -1.15 6.71
N ASP A 174 -27.32 -1.62 5.52
CA ASP A 174 -28.09 -2.84 5.30
C ASP A 174 -27.16 -4.02 4.96
N ARG A 175 -27.06 -4.99 5.89
CA ARG A 175 -26.27 -6.22 5.68
C ARG A 175 -26.83 -7.12 4.58
N LYS A 176 -28.08 -6.92 4.17
CA LYS A 176 -28.74 -7.64 3.07
C LYS A 176 -28.87 -6.79 1.81
N CYS A 177 -28.08 -5.71 1.71
CA CYS A 177 -28.06 -4.88 0.51
C CYS A 177 -27.71 -5.73 -0.72
N PRO A 178 -28.62 -5.88 -1.71
CA PRO A 178 -28.41 -6.75 -2.86
C PRO A 178 -27.25 -6.28 -3.74
N VAL A 179 -26.97 -4.97 -3.73
CA VAL A 179 -25.85 -4.37 -4.46
C VAL A 179 -24.51 -4.79 -3.86
N ILE A 180 -24.38 -4.72 -2.53
CA ILE A 180 -23.15 -5.16 -1.84
C ILE A 180 -22.95 -6.66 -2.06
N GLU A 181 -24.00 -7.47 -1.86
CA GLU A 181 -23.94 -8.92 -2.08
C GLU A 181 -23.46 -9.25 -3.51
N GLN A 182 -24.01 -8.57 -4.53
CA GLN A 182 -23.61 -8.78 -5.91
C GLN A 182 -22.15 -8.36 -6.19
N LEU A 183 -21.69 -7.22 -5.65
CA LEU A 183 -20.30 -6.78 -5.81
C LEU A 183 -19.31 -7.74 -5.12
N LEU A 184 -19.66 -8.24 -3.93
CA LEU A 184 -18.87 -9.27 -3.24
C LEU A 184 -18.85 -10.59 -4.03
N TRP A 185 -19.98 -10.98 -4.63
CA TRP A 185 -20.04 -12.17 -5.46
C TRP A 185 -19.16 -12.04 -6.71
N LEU A 186 -19.26 -10.91 -7.42
CA LEU A 186 -18.47 -10.64 -8.62
C LEU A 186 -16.97 -10.61 -8.31
N SER A 187 -16.56 -9.92 -7.25
CA SER A 187 -15.14 -9.86 -6.86
C SER A 187 -14.56 -11.24 -6.54
N ARG A 188 -15.35 -12.17 -5.99
CA ARG A 188 -14.90 -13.53 -5.66
C ARG A 188 -14.90 -14.49 -6.84
N HIS A 189 -15.98 -14.48 -7.64
CA HIS A 189 -16.32 -15.60 -8.52
C HIS A 189 -16.33 -15.26 -10.01
N ASP A 190 -16.28 -13.98 -10.41
CA ASP A 190 -16.31 -13.65 -11.84
C ASP A 190 -15.06 -14.17 -12.56
N THR A 191 -15.25 -14.77 -13.73
CA THR A 191 -14.14 -15.33 -14.52
C THR A 191 -13.22 -14.26 -15.10
N SER A 192 -13.73 -13.05 -15.35
CA SER A 192 -12.95 -11.94 -15.89
C SER A 192 -12.24 -11.15 -14.80
N PRO A 193 -10.91 -11.01 -14.86
CA PRO A 193 -10.16 -10.20 -13.89
C PRO A 193 -10.58 -8.72 -13.92
N ASP A 194 -10.98 -8.17 -15.07
CA ASP A 194 -11.45 -6.79 -15.15
C ASP A 194 -12.76 -6.57 -14.39
N VAL A 195 -13.65 -7.58 -14.38
CA VAL A 195 -14.91 -7.53 -13.62
C VAL A 195 -14.62 -7.66 -12.14
N ARG A 196 -13.77 -8.62 -11.73
CA ARG A 196 -13.36 -8.76 -10.32
C ARG A 196 -12.73 -7.47 -9.79
N ARG A 197 -11.82 -6.86 -10.57
CA ARG A 197 -11.18 -5.58 -10.25
C ARG A 197 -12.18 -4.44 -10.12
N ALA A 198 -13.09 -4.30 -11.08
CA ALA A 198 -14.11 -3.25 -11.07
C ALA A 198 -15.07 -3.39 -9.88
N ALA A 199 -15.53 -4.61 -9.60
CA ALA A 199 -16.42 -4.88 -8.46
C ALA A 199 -15.72 -4.63 -7.12
N LEU A 200 -14.44 -5.03 -7.01
CA LEU A 200 -13.62 -4.78 -5.83
C LEU A 200 -13.43 -3.27 -5.59
N ALA A 201 -13.09 -2.50 -6.63
CA ALA A 201 -12.93 -1.05 -6.55
C ALA A 201 -14.25 -0.32 -6.25
N ALA A 202 -15.39 -0.85 -6.72
CA ALA A 202 -16.71 -0.30 -6.46
C ALA A 202 -17.19 -0.54 -5.03
N THR A 203 -16.71 -1.59 -4.35
CA THR A 203 -17.22 -2.01 -3.03
C THR A 203 -16.86 -0.99 -1.96
N VAL A 204 -17.87 -0.52 -1.20
CA VAL A 204 -17.63 0.32 -0.02
C VAL A 204 -16.93 -0.49 1.05
N LEU A 205 -15.81 0.03 1.57
CA LEU A 205 -15.07 -0.59 2.64
C LEU A 205 -15.81 -0.44 3.98
N THR A 206 -16.16 -1.57 4.59
CA THR A 206 -16.74 -1.70 5.92
C THR A 206 -16.09 -2.89 6.62
N THR A 207 -16.36 -3.09 7.91
CA THR A 207 -15.91 -4.31 8.62
C THR A 207 -16.49 -5.60 8.04
N PHE A 208 -17.67 -5.53 7.42
CA PHE A 208 -18.34 -6.66 6.76
C PHE A 208 -17.74 -6.98 5.39
N THR A 209 -17.34 -5.98 4.62
CA THR A 209 -16.79 -6.16 3.26
C THR A 209 -15.26 -6.36 3.25
N LEU A 210 -14.56 -5.91 4.31
CA LEU A 210 -13.10 -6.03 4.45
C LEU A 210 -12.55 -7.46 4.24
N PRO A 211 -13.16 -8.55 4.75
CA PRO A 211 -12.66 -9.90 4.52
C PRO A 211 -12.50 -10.23 3.03
N VAL A 212 -13.45 -9.82 2.20
CA VAL A 212 -13.40 -10.05 0.75
C VAL A 212 -12.25 -9.28 0.11
N ILE A 213 -12.03 -8.04 0.54
CA ILE A 213 -10.93 -7.21 0.03
C ILE A 213 -9.58 -7.85 0.37
N VAL A 214 -9.42 -8.33 1.61
CA VAL A 214 -8.20 -9.04 2.04
C VAL A 214 -8.00 -10.35 1.26
N GLU A 215 -9.06 -11.13 1.03
CA GLU A 215 -8.98 -12.34 0.19
C GLU A 215 -8.49 -12.02 -1.23
N ARG A 216 -8.83 -10.84 -1.77
CA ARG A 216 -8.38 -10.40 -3.10
C ARG A 216 -6.92 -9.98 -3.18
N CYS A 217 -6.22 -9.82 -2.05
CA CYS A 217 -4.76 -9.69 -2.05
C CYS A 217 -4.04 -10.94 -2.60
N ARG A 218 -4.72 -12.08 -2.72
CA ARG A 218 -4.21 -13.32 -3.34
C ARG A 218 -4.96 -13.74 -4.61
N ASP A 219 -5.58 -12.79 -5.31
CA ASP A 219 -6.23 -13.08 -6.60
C ASP A 219 -5.19 -13.55 -7.65
N VAL A 220 -5.61 -14.40 -8.58
CA VAL A 220 -4.75 -14.89 -9.68
C VAL A 220 -4.27 -13.76 -10.60
N SER A 221 -4.98 -12.63 -10.65
CA SER A 221 -4.63 -11.48 -11.47
C SER A 221 -3.89 -10.40 -10.66
N ASP A 222 -2.71 -10.04 -11.13
CA ASP A 222 -1.88 -8.94 -10.58
C ASP A 222 -2.68 -7.63 -10.45
N ALA A 223 -3.49 -7.31 -11.45
CA ALA A 223 -4.29 -6.08 -11.45
C ALA A 223 -5.35 -6.07 -10.33
N VAL A 224 -5.90 -7.24 -9.97
CA VAL A 224 -6.86 -7.36 -8.85
C VAL A 224 -6.13 -7.26 -7.52
N ARG A 225 -4.99 -7.95 -7.36
CA ARG A 225 -4.14 -7.86 -6.16
C ARG A 225 -3.70 -6.41 -5.90
N LYS A 226 -3.21 -5.72 -6.94
CA LYS A 226 -2.83 -4.29 -6.90
C LYS A 226 -3.99 -3.42 -6.42
N THR A 227 -5.20 -3.61 -6.95
CA THR A 227 -6.39 -2.87 -6.51
C THR A 227 -6.74 -3.15 -5.04
N ALA A 228 -6.60 -4.39 -4.57
CA ALA A 228 -6.83 -4.73 -3.16
C ALA A 228 -5.88 -3.95 -2.24
N TYR A 229 -4.57 -3.96 -2.53
CA TYR A 229 -3.59 -3.19 -1.74
C TYR A 229 -3.84 -1.69 -1.80
N ASN A 230 -4.20 -1.14 -2.96
CA ASN A 230 -4.55 0.28 -3.08
C ASN A 230 -5.74 0.67 -2.20
N ILE A 231 -6.77 -0.18 -2.11
CA ILE A 231 -7.93 0.07 -1.23
C ILE A 231 -7.51 0.08 0.24
N LEU A 232 -6.65 -0.87 0.65
CA LEU A 232 -6.13 -0.96 2.02
C LEU A 232 -5.25 0.26 2.38
N ALA A 233 -4.45 0.74 1.42
CA ALA A 233 -3.60 1.91 1.56
C ALA A 233 -4.42 3.20 1.68
N GLN A 234 -5.36 3.45 0.75
CA GLN A 234 -6.20 4.66 0.71
C GLN A 234 -7.03 4.88 1.99
N ARG A 235 -7.30 3.81 2.74
CA ARG A 235 -8.11 3.85 3.97
C ARG A 235 -7.28 3.57 5.23
N SER A 236 -5.96 3.48 5.12
CA SER A 236 -5.03 3.19 6.22
C SER A 236 -5.51 2.05 7.13
N VAL A 237 -5.92 0.93 6.52
CA VAL A 237 -6.61 -0.15 7.24
C VAL A 237 -5.62 -0.95 8.12
N VAL A 238 -5.49 -0.56 9.40
CA VAL A 238 -4.63 -1.26 10.37
C VAL A 238 -5.45 -1.94 11.47
N ARG A 239 -6.26 -1.15 12.19
CA ARG A 239 -6.96 -1.58 13.42
C ARG A 239 -7.96 -2.72 13.19
N PRO A 240 -8.77 -2.74 12.11
CA PRO A 240 -9.74 -3.83 11.89
C PRO A 240 -9.10 -5.18 11.54
N LEU A 241 -7.81 -5.22 11.20
CA LEU A 241 -7.09 -6.44 10.89
C LEU A 241 -6.52 -7.05 12.17
N SER A 242 -6.66 -8.37 12.34
CA SER A 242 -5.90 -9.11 13.35
C SER A 242 -4.41 -9.09 13.01
N ILE A 243 -3.55 -9.31 14.01
CA ILE A 243 -2.10 -9.40 13.83
C ILE A 243 -1.75 -10.42 12.74
N ALA A 244 -2.32 -11.64 12.81
CA ALA A 244 -2.11 -12.68 11.79
C ALA A 244 -2.47 -12.22 10.37
N LYS A 245 -3.55 -11.43 10.20
CA LYS A 245 -3.93 -10.88 8.89
C LYS A 245 -2.94 -9.82 8.42
N ARG A 246 -2.46 -8.93 9.31
CA ARG A 246 -1.44 -7.93 8.96
C ARG A 246 -0.15 -8.60 8.50
N ILE A 247 0.29 -9.63 9.21
CA ILE A 247 1.46 -10.42 8.84
C ILE A 247 1.29 -11.06 7.46
N ALA A 248 0.17 -11.73 7.24
CA ALA A 248 -0.10 -12.41 5.97
C ALA A 248 -0.07 -11.45 4.78
N ILE A 249 -0.76 -10.30 4.85
CA ILE A 249 -0.80 -9.35 3.73
C ILE A 249 0.53 -8.63 3.50
N LEU A 250 1.34 -8.42 4.54
CA LEU A 250 2.69 -7.88 4.35
C LEU A 250 3.59 -8.89 3.64
N GLN A 251 3.56 -10.15 4.08
CA GLN A 251 4.32 -11.22 3.44
C GLN A 251 3.90 -11.39 1.99
N ASP A 252 2.59 -11.54 1.72
CA ASP A 252 2.07 -11.71 0.36
C ASP A 252 2.41 -10.53 -0.54
N GLY A 253 2.22 -9.30 -0.05
CA GLY A 253 2.31 -8.09 -0.87
C GLY A 253 3.73 -7.64 -1.15
N LEU A 254 4.58 -7.60 -0.13
CA LEU A 254 5.96 -7.13 -0.26
C LEU A 254 6.84 -8.17 -0.99
N THR A 255 6.45 -9.45 -0.97
CA THR A 255 7.13 -10.52 -1.72
C THR A 255 6.38 -10.97 -2.98
N ASP A 256 5.35 -10.23 -3.42
CA ASP A 256 4.58 -10.57 -4.62
C ASP A 256 5.49 -10.65 -5.85
N THR A 257 5.20 -11.55 -6.79
CA THR A 257 5.97 -11.70 -8.03
C THR A 257 5.90 -10.44 -8.90
N SER A 258 4.78 -9.71 -8.83
CA SER A 258 4.52 -8.53 -9.63
C SER A 258 5.11 -7.25 -9.00
N PRO A 259 5.99 -6.51 -9.68
CA PRO A 259 6.56 -5.27 -9.14
C PRO A 259 5.48 -4.22 -8.85
N ASP A 260 4.43 -4.19 -9.66
CA ASP A 260 3.28 -3.30 -9.50
C ASP A 260 2.48 -3.58 -8.21
N VAL A 261 2.40 -4.85 -7.80
CA VAL A 261 1.73 -5.26 -6.56
C VAL A 261 2.62 -4.95 -5.36
N ARG A 262 3.93 -5.24 -5.45
CA ARG A 262 4.90 -4.86 -4.40
C ARG A 262 4.85 -3.36 -4.12
N LYS A 263 4.84 -2.52 -5.15
CA LYS A 263 4.72 -1.06 -5.00
C LYS A 263 3.41 -0.64 -4.33
N ALA A 264 2.30 -1.32 -4.62
CA ALA A 264 1.03 -1.05 -3.94
C ALA A 264 1.04 -1.49 -2.46
N ALA A 265 1.72 -2.60 -2.14
CA ALA A 265 1.91 -3.05 -0.77
C ALA A 265 2.85 -2.11 0.01
N GLU A 266 3.90 -1.58 -0.61
CA GLU A 266 4.76 -0.53 -0.04
C GLU A 266 3.96 0.73 0.28
N ALA A 267 3.08 1.17 -0.63
CA ALA A 267 2.19 2.30 -0.38
C ALA A 267 1.24 2.04 0.81
N MET A 268 0.79 0.79 1.01
CA MET A 268 0.02 0.41 2.19
C MET A 268 0.86 0.49 3.47
N VAL A 269 2.11 0.02 3.47
CA VAL A 269 3.03 0.15 4.60
C VAL A 269 3.25 1.62 4.96
N PHE A 270 3.49 2.47 3.96
CA PHE A 270 3.64 3.90 4.16
C PHE A 270 2.36 4.55 4.74
N ALA A 271 1.19 4.16 4.24
CA ALA A 271 -0.10 4.64 4.76
C ALA A 271 -0.35 4.18 6.21
N TRP A 272 0.12 2.99 6.60
CA TRP A 272 0.08 2.52 7.98
C TRP A 272 1.03 3.30 8.89
N PHE A 273 2.25 3.55 8.42
CA PHE A 273 3.26 4.32 9.15
C PHE A 273 2.78 5.74 9.43
N ASN A 274 2.22 6.43 8.43
CA ASN A 274 1.63 7.76 8.61
C ASN A 274 0.43 7.76 9.54
N PHE A 275 -0.41 6.72 9.51
CA PHE A 275 -1.53 6.57 10.45
C PHE A 275 -1.07 6.34 11.90
N LEU A 276 0.17 5.90 12.11
CA LEU A 276 0.77 5.63 13.40
C LEU A 276 1.79 6.71 13.79
N ASP A 277 1.50 7.96 13.45
CA ASP A 277 2.27 9.16 13.82
C ASP A 277 3.74 9.11 13.43
N GLN A 278 4.06 8.33 12.39
CA GLN A 278 5.42 8.05 11.94
C GLN A 278 6.32 7.52 13.07
N ASP A 279 5.76 6.82 14.06
CA ASP A 279 6.50 6.14 15.12
C ASP A 279 6.75 4.68 14.71
N PRO A 280 8.01 4.27 14.47
CA PRO A 280 8.35 2.92 14.07
C PRO A 280 7.98 1.88 15.13
N ILE A 281 7.99 2.25 16.41
CA ILE A 281 7.66 1.33 17.51
C ILE A 281 6.15 1.08 17.54
N LEU A 282 5.33 2.11 17.29
CA LEU A 282 3.88 1.92 17.15
C LEU A 282 3.52 1.03 15.95
N LEU A 283 4.28 1.12 14.85
CA LEU A 283 4.13 0.22 13.71
C LEU A 283 4.49 -1.23 14.06
N LEU A 284 5.66 -1.45 14.65
CA LEU A 284 6.15 -2.79 14.99
C LEU A 284 5.27 -3.51 16.03
N ARG A 285 4.67 -2.77 16.97
CA ARG A 285 3.66 -3.29 17.92
C ARG A 285 2.40 -3.82 17.22
N ARG A 286 2.21 -3.53 15.93
CA ARG A 286 1.11 -4.09 15.14
C ARG A 286 1.45 -5.41 14.45
N LEU A 287 2.71 -5.85 14.48
CA LEU A 287 3.24 -6.93 13.64
C LEU A 287 3.73 -8.16 14.40
N ASP A 288 3.65 -8.18 15.73
CA ASP A 288 4.18 -9.27 16.57
C ASP A 288 5.68 -9.52 16.27
N THR A 289 6.48 -8.52 16.62
CA THR A 289 7.93 -8.51 16.32
C THR A 289 8.67 -9.61 17.09
N GLU A 290 8.17 -9.99 18.27
CA GLU A 290 8.70 -11.11 19.06
C GLU A 290 8.44 -12.45 18.37
N GLY A 291 7.20 -12.75 17.99
CA GLY A 291 6.84 -14.03 17.39
C GLY A 291 7.24 -14.18 15.92
N VAL A 292 7.21 -13.09 15.14
CA VAL A 292 7.45 -13.11 13.69
C VAL A 292 8.40 -11.98 13.22
N PRO A 293 9.65 -11.91 13.75
CA PRO A 293 10.60 -10.84 13.47
C PRO A 293 10.94 -10.68 11.99
N LYS A 294 10.87 -11.77 11.20
CA LYS A 294 11.11 -11.74 9.75
C LYS A 294 10.14 -10.83 9.01
N THR A 295 8.87 -10.79 9.43
CA THR A 295 7.86 -9.92 8.81
C THR A 295 8.09 -8.47 9.18
N SER A 296 8.44 -8.20 10.44
CA SER A 296 8.84 -6.87 10.90
C SER A 296 10.07 -6.37 10.13
N LYS A 297 11.07 -7.24 9.89
CA LYS A 297 12.26 -6.91 9.09
C LYS A 297 11.87 -6.58 7.65
N LEU A 298 11.06 -7.43 7.02
CA LEU A 298 10.55 -7.20 5.67
C LEU A 298 9.81 -5.86 5.56
N CYS A 299 8.97 -5.53 6.55
CA CYS A 299 8.26 -4.25 6.61
C CYS A 299 9.25 -3.06 6.65
N LEU A 300 10.27 -3.11 7.50
CA LEU A 300 11.26 -2.04 7.62
C LEU A 300 12.18 -1.95 6.39
N ASP A 301 12.53 -3.07 5.78
CA ASP A 301 13.38 -3.12 4.58
C ASP A 301 12.73 -2.48 3.35
N HIS A 302 11.39 -2.43 3.32
CA HIS A 302 10.66 -1.68 2.30
C HIS A 302 10.33 -0.25 2.76
N LEU A 303 10.08 -0.02 4.06
CA LEU A 303 9.76 1.31 4.58
C LEU A 303 10.96 2.26 4.53
N LEU A 304 12.10 1.88 5.13
CA LEU A 304 13.25 2.78 5.31
C LEU A 304 13.82 3.32 3.99
N PRO A 305 13.94 2.53 2.90
CA PRO A 305 14.37 3.06 1.60
C PRO A 305 13.32 3.94 0.91
N SER A 306 12.04 3.78 1.25
CA SER A 306 10.95 4.58 0.67
C SER A 306 10.83 5.97 1.28
N LEU A 307 11.46 6.21 2.45
CA LEU A 307 11.45 7.51 3.10
C LEU A 307 12.41 8.46 2.39
N GLU A 308 11.91 9.65 2.08
CA GLU A 308 12.77 10.78 1.71
C GLU A 308 13.77 11.08 2.84
N GLU A 309 14.95 11.56 2.48
CA GLU A 309 16.06 11.72 3.43
C GLU A 309 15.71 12.62 4.63
N ASP A 310 14.99 13.72 4.38
CA ASP A 310 14.53 14.63 5.44
C ASP A 310 13.53 13.96 6.39
N THR A 311 12.66 13.10 5.84
CA THR A 311 11.72 12.31 6.64
C THR A 311 12.48 11.27 7.47
N LEU A 312 13.45 10.57 6.86
CA LEU A 312 14.31 9.60 7.57
C LEU A 312 15.06 10.26 8.73
N VAL A 313 15.64 11.45 8.50
CA VAL A 313 16.32 12.21 9.55
C VAL A 313 15.34 12.60 10.66
N THR A 314 14.16 13.10 10.32
CA THR A 314 13.15 13.51 11.31
C THR A 314 12.67 12.32 12.15
N VAL A 315 12.30 11.20 11.51
CA VAL A 315 11.84 9.97 12.17
C VAL A 315 12.93 9.42 13.09
N THR A 316 14.16 9.30 12.58
CA THR A 316 15.30 8.81 13.36
C THR A 316 15.60 9.74 14.52
N THR A 317 15.50 11.06 14.29
CA THR A 317 15.74 12.10 15.31
C THR A 317 14.79 11.98 16.47
N LYS A 318 13.49 12.06 16.16
CA LYS A 318 12.41 11.92 17.13
C LYS A 318 12.51 10.59 17.89
N TRP A 319 12.67 9.47 17.17
CA TRP A 319 12.78 8.16 17.81
C TRP A 319 13.95 8.10 18.79
N ALA A 320 15.15 8.51 18.41
CA ALA A 320 16.28 8.42 19.34
C ALA A 320 16.13 9.37 20.55
N THR A 321 15.54 10.56 20.38
CA THR A 321 15.22 11.45 21.52
C THR A 321 14.22 10.81 22.49
N ASP A 322 13.20 10.14 21.96
CA ASP A 322 12.13 9.55 22.77
C ASP A 322 12.59 8.25 23.46
N TYR A 323 13.37 7.42 22.77
CA TYR A 323 13.66 6.04 23.18
C TYR A 323 15.09 5.80 23.70
N LEU A 324 16.09 6.60 23.35
CA LEU A 324 17.49 6.41 23.78
C LEU A 324 17.90 7.44 24.85
N ASP A 325 18.80 7.04 25.75
CA ASP A 325 19.43 7.94 26.72
C ASP A 325 20.69 8.63 26.15
N ASP A 326 21.39 9.40 27.00
CA ASP A 326 22.59 10.15 26.61
C ASP A 326 23.78 9.26 26.22
N LYS A 327 23.70 7.94 26.47
CA LYS A 327 24.69 6.94 26.05
C LYS A 327 24.27 6.21 24.76
N HIS A 328 23.20 6.68 24.12
CA HIS A 328 22.57 6.07 22.96
C HIS A 328 22.09 4.63 23.20
N ILE A 329 21.74 4.28 24.43
CA ILE A 329 21.12 2.98 24.76
C ILE A 329 19.64 3.17 25.09
N PRO A 330 18.78 2.16 24.85
CA PRO A 330 17.35 2.24 25.16
C PRO A 330 17.09 2.60 26.63
N LYS A 331 16.23 3.61 26.86
CA LYS A 331 15.81 4.01 28.20
C LYS A 331 15.13 2.82 28.92
N PRO A 332 15.31 2.65 30.24
CA PRO A 332 14.76 1.51 30.97
C PRO A 332 13.24 1.32 30.80
N ASP A 333 12.46 2.40 30.74
CA ASP A 333 11.00 2.39 30.56
C ASP A 333 10.55 2.19 29.10
N ARG A 334 11.49 2.21 28.15
CA ARG A 334 11.23 2.13 26.70
C ARG A 334 11.85 0.91 26.03
N CYS A 335 12.68 0.16 26.76
CA CYS A 335 13.41 -1.01 26.28
C CYS A 335 12.49 -2.24 26.08
N SER A 336 11.73 -2.21 24.99
CA SER A 336 10.86 -3.28 24.48
C SER A 336 11.50 -4.01 23.30
N VAL A 337 10.95 -5.19 22.93
CA VAL A 337 11.40 -5.97 21.77
C VAL A 337 11.38 -5.11 20.49
N GLU A 338 10.30 -4.36 20.25
CA GLU A 338 10.21 -3.50 19.07
C GLU A 338 11.26 -2.39 19.07
N CYS A 339 11.60 -1.84 20.24
CA CYS A 339 12.60 -0.78 20.37
C CYS A 339 13.99 -1.28 19.96
N VAL A 340 14.46 -2.38 20.55
CA VAL A 340 15.78 -2.93 20.23
C VAL A 340 15.82 -3.55 18.84
N PHE A 341 14.70 -4.09 18.35
CA PHE A 341 14.59 -4.58 16.99
C PHE A 341 14.75 -3.44 15.97
N PHE A 342 14.00 -2.35 16.14
CA PHE A 342 14.12 -1.18 15.27
C PHE A 342 15.52 -0.58 15.34
N TRP A 343 16.08 -0.43 16.55
CA TRP A 343 17.43 0.08 16.76
C TRP A 343 18.47 -0.68 15.94
N ARG A 344 18.45 -2.01 16.03
CA ARG A 344 19.34 -2.89 15.26
C ARG A 344 19.13 -2.71 13.75
N VAL A 345 17.89 -2.86 13.28
CA VAL A 345 17.58 -2.82 11.84
C VAL A 345 17.89 -1.45 11.22
N LEU A 346 17.70 -0.37 11.97
CA LEU A 346 18.02 0.98 11.53
C LEU A 346 19.53 1.17 11.37
N ILE A 347 20.33 0.72 12.35
CA ILE A 347 21.80 0.78 12.26
C ILE A 347 22.29 -0.06 11.07
N GLU A 348 21.82 -1.31 10.93
CA GLU A 348 22.14 -2.17 9.78
C GLU A 348 21.86 -1.47 8.44
N TYR A 349 20.69 -0.82 8.32
CA TYR A 349 20.29 -0.09 7.12
C TYR A 349 21.20 1.11 6.84
N LEU A 350 21.48 1.94 7.86
CA LEU A 350 22.29 3.14 7.71
C LEU A 350 23.75 2.81 7.40
N LEU A 351 24.34 1.79 8.03
CA LEU A 351 25.69 1.30 7.72
C LEU A 351 25.79 0.79 6.28
N LYS A 352 24.78 0.01 5.84
CA LYS A 352 24.73 -0.47 4.46
C LYS A 352 24.66 0.69 3.46
N ARG A 353 23.88 1.73 3.78
CA ARG A 353 23.75 2.92 2.92
C ARG A 353 25.04 3.75 2.90
N GLN A 354 25.69 3.93 4.04
CA GLN A 354 27.00 4.59 4.15
C GLN A 354 28.05 3.90 3.28
N ASN A 355 28.16 2.57 3.35
CA ASN A 355 29.14 1.81 2.55
C ASN A 355 28.91 1.96 1.04
N VAL A 356 27.66 2.07 0.59
CA VAL A 356 27.33 2.28 -0.84
C VAL A 356 27.74 3.69 -1.29
N ASP A 357 27.52 4.70 -0.45
CA ASP A 357 27.94 6.08 -0.74
C ASP A 357 29.47 6.19 -0.79
N ASP A 358 30.19 5.50 0.10
CA ASP A 358 31.66 5.48 0.11
C ASP A 358 32.25 4.78 -1.14
N ASP A 359 31.65 3.68 -1.61
CA ASP A 359 32.09 2.95 -2.82
C ASP A 359 31.79 3.74 -4.12
N SER A 360 30.67 4.47 -4.16
CA SER A 360 30.28 5.28 -5.33
C SER A 360 30.99 6.64 -5.40
N GLY A 361 31.48 7.16 -4.27
CA GLY A 361 32.37 8.32 -4.18
C GLY A 361 33.82 8.07 -4.66
N GLY A 362 34.19 6.82 -4.95
CA GLY A 362 35.54 6.40 -5.36
C GLY A 362 35.82 6.41 -6.87
N THR A 363 34.90 6.84 -7.73
CA THR A 363 35.14 6.87 -9.17
C THR A 363 36.00 8.09 -9.54
N SER A 364 37.31 7.91 -9.53
CA SER A 364 38.24 8.88 -10.13
C SER A 364 38.02 8.89 -11.64
N ASN A 365 37.26 9.86 -12.13
CA ASN A 365 37.12 10.12 -13.57
C ASN A 365 38.48 10.55 -14.13
N GLN A 366 39.22 9.61 -14.72
CA GLN A 366 40.35 9.93 -15.59
C GLN A 366 39.80 10.45 -16.91
N VAL A 367 39.97 11.74 -17.17
CA VAL A 367 39.71 12.32 -18.49
C VAL A 367 41.06 12.61 -19.13
N GLU A 368 41.40 11.84 -20.15
CA GLU A 368 42.60 12.04 -20.96
C GLU A 368 42.27 13.00 -22.11
N VAL A 369 42.90 14.18 -22.13
CA VAL A 369 42.86 15.12 -23.27
C VAL A 369 44.30 15.50 -23.60
N ASP A 370 44.72 15.30 -24.85
CA ASP A 370 46.03 15.66 -25.40
C ASP A 370 47.26 15.20 -24.57
N GLY A 371 47.22 13.98 -24.04
CA GLY A 371 48.40 13.30 -23.50
C GLY A 371 48.94 13.86 -22.18
N GLN A 372 48.16 14.67 -21.45
CA GLN A 372 48.47 15.10 -20.08
C GLN A 372 47.39 14.62 -19.10
N ILE A 373 47.82 13.90 -18.06
CA ILE A 373 46.97 13.43 -16.96
C ILE A 373 46.71 14.61 -16.01
N PHE A 374 45.45 15.03 -15.89
CA PHE A 374 45.04 16.01 -14.88
C PHE A 374 44.36 15.32 -13.70
N HIS A 375 44.89 15.51 -12.49
CA HIS A 375 44.22 15.14 -11.24
C HIS A 375 43.29 16.28 -10.82
N THR A 376 42.00 16.15 -11.11
CA THR A 376 40.98 17.03 -10.51
C THR A 376 40.51 16.42 -9.19
N THR A 377 41.16 16.82 -8.09
CA THR A 377 40.61 16.61 -6.75
C THR A 377 39.42 17.57 -6.61
N THR A 378 38.22 17.09 -6.92
CA THR A 378 37.01 17.76 -6.45
C THR A 378 36.96 17.53 -4.94
N ALA A 379 37.49 18.48 -4.17
CA ALA A 379 37.23 18.56 -2.75
C ALA A 379 35.72 18.78 -2.59
N SER A 380 34.97 17.70 -2.37
CA SER A 380 33.59 17.77 -1.93
C SER A 380 33.58 18.43 -0.55
N SER A 381 33.20 19.70 -0.54
CA SER A 381 32.99 20.52 0.65
C SER A 381 32.09 19.80 1.66
N SER A 382 32.71 19.41 2.76
CA SER A 382 32.22 19.29 4.14
C SER A 382 30.76 19.76 4.41
N SER A 383 29.78 18.96 4.02
CA SER A 383 28.59 18.74 4.83
C SER A 383 28.79 17.38 5.48
N PRO A 384 28.66 17.22 6.82
CA PRO A 384 28.72 15.89 7.41
C PRO A 384 27.68 15.03 6.69
N ASN A 385 28.10 13.86 6.20
CA ASN A 385 27.18 12.90 5.62
C ASN A 385 26.04 12.73 6.64
N ARG A 386 24.81 13.13 6.28
CA ARG A 386 23.68 13.14 7.22
C ARG A 386 23.44 11.75 7.80
N ILE A 387 23.79 10.70 7.05
CA ILE A 387 23.79 9.31 7.49
C ILE A 387 24.81 9.07 8.61
N SER A 388 26.04 9.60 8.49
CA SER A 388 27.06 9.53 9.55
C SER A 388 26.57 10.22 10.83
N ALA A 389 25.98 11.40 10.70
CA ALA A 389 25.41 12.12 11.86
C ALA A 389 24.25 11.35 12.50
N LEU A 390 23.43 10.63 11.73
CA LEU A 390 22.39 9.75 12.27
C LEU A 390 23.01 8.56 13.00
N LEU A 391 24.02 7.92 12.43
CA LEU A 391 24.73 6.78 13.04
C LEU A 391 25.39 7.16 14.36
N GLU A 392 26.11 8.28 14.41
CA GLU A 392 26.73 8.81 15.64
C GLU A 392 25.71 9.02 16.77
N ARG A 393 24.48 9.44 16.41
CA ARG A 393 23.43 9.77 17.37
C ARG A 393 22.66 8.55 17.89
N ILE A 394 22.76 7.41 17.22
CA ILE A 394 22.05 6.18 17.61
C ILE A 394 22.98 5.05 18.01
N THR A 395 24.28 5.17 17.73
CA THR A 395 25.27 4.12 18.02
C THR A 395 25.93 4.39 19.36
N PRO A 396 25.89 3.44 20.31
CA PRO A 396 26.52 3.58 21.62
C PRO A 396 28.03 3.30 21.53
N SER A 397 28.78 3.80 22.50
CA SER A 397 30.18 3.36 22.66
C SER A 397 30.21 1.86 23.01
N VAL A 398 31.26 1.14 22.58
CA VAL A 398 31.41 -0.29 22.91
C VAL A 398 31.39 -0.51 24.42
N SER A 399 32.00 0.40 25.18
CA SER A 399 32.04 0.31 26.65
C SER A 399 30.66 0.49 27.30
N ASP A 400 29.86 1.47 26.87
CA ASP A 400 28.50 1.68 27.38
C ASP A 400 27.57 0.54 26.98
N TYR A 401 27.73 0.07 25.75
CA TYR A 401 26.98 -1.06 25.23
C TYR A 401 27.27 -2.37 25.98
N VAL A 402 28.53 -2.65 26.31
CA VAL A 402 28.90 -3.79 27.17
C VAL A 402 28.25 -3.69 28.54
N ASN A 403 28.24 -2.50 29.17
CA ASN A 403 27.55 -2.29 30.45
C ASN A 403 26.05 -2.58 30.32
N PHE A 404 25.44 -2.14 29.22
CA PHE A 404 24.03 -2.39 28.93
C PHE A 404 23.72 -3.88 28.77
N ILE A 405 24.51 -4.64 28.00
CA ILE A 405 24.31 -6.09 27.87
C ILE A 405 24.46 -6.79 29.23
N ILE A 406 25.49 -6.45 30.02
CA ILE A 406 25.69 -7.03 31.35
C ILE A 406 24.45 -6.82 32.22
N TYR A 407 23.96 -5.59 32.30
CA TYR A 407 22.76 -5.27 33.05
C TYR A 407 21.54 -6.08 32.59
N ARG A 408 21.35 -6.26 31.28
CA ARG A 408 20.22 -7.03 30.73
C ARG A 408 20.34 -8.52 31.00
N VAL A 409 21.54 -9.10 30.87
CA VAL A 409 21.79 -10.51 31.21
C VAL A 409 21.57 -10.74 32.71
N ASP A 410 22.12 -9.89 33.57
CA ASP A 410 21.93 -10.00 35.02
C ASP A 410 20.44 -9.89 35.40
N SER A 411 19.71 -8.97 34.77
CA SER A 411 18.26 -8.83 34.95
C SER A 411 17.50 -10.08 34.54
N LEU A 412 17.86 -10.70 33.41
CA LEU A 412 17.27 -11.98 32.97
C LEU A 412 17.57 -13.10 33.97
N LEU A 413 18.79 -13.19 34.49
CA LEU A 413 19.16 -14.20 35.49
C LEU A 413 18.36 -14.03 36.79
N VAL A 414 18.12 -12.79 37.21
CA VAL A 414 17.24 -12.49 38.36
C VAL A 414 15.80 -12.91 38.07
N LEU A 415 15.27 -12.61 36.88
CA LEU A 415 13.92 -13.02 36.47
C LEU A 415 13.76 -14.55 36.47
N LEU A 416 14.74 -15.29 35.95
CA LEU A 416 14.73 -16.76 35.92
C LEU A 416 14.76 -17.40 37.32
N GLN A 417 15.29 -16.68 38.32
CA GLN A 417 15.33 -17.12 39.72
C GLN A 417 14.06 -16.77 40.49
N ALA A 418 13.29 -15.78 40.04
CA ALA A 418 12.03 -15.38 40.64
C ALA A 418 10.90 -16.33 40.19
N ASP A 419 10.53 -17.26 41.05
CA ASP A 419 9.63 -18.41 40.78
C ASP A 419 8.12 -18.04 40.60
N VAL A 420 7.80 -16.86 40.04
CA VAL A 420 6.41 -16.34 39.90
C VAL A 420 6.26 -15.54 38.59
N ASP A 421 5.23 -15.85 37.78
CA ASP A 421 4.87 -15.26 36.46
C ASP A 421 5.76 -15.64 35.25
N TYR A 422 6.25 -16.88 35.28
CA TYR A 422 7.46 -17.41 34.64
C TYR A 422 7.62 -17.43 33.10
N ASN A 423 6.69 -16.93 32.26
CA ASN A 423 6.88 -17.13 30.80
C ASN A 423 6.95 -15.85 29.99
N GLU A 424 5.94 -14.97 30.03
CA GLU A 424 5.89 -13.84 29.09
C GLU A 424 7.02 -12.82 29.34
N ASN A 425 7.29 -12.45 30.60
CA ASN A 425 8.37 -11.50 30.92
C ASN A 425 9.77 -12.06 30.62
N VAL A 426 9.96 -13.38 30.77
CA VAL A 426 11.23 -14.06 30.46
C VAL A 426 11.41 -14.15 28.96
N MET A 427 10.37 -14.54 28.21
CA MET A 427 10.38 -14.60 26.76
C MET A 427 10.65 -13.22 26.14
N GLU A 428 10.00 -12.17 26.64
CA GLU A 428 10.24 -10.79 26.19
C GLU A 428 11.69 -10.37 26.50
N ALA A 429 12.18 -10.63 27.72
CA ALA A 429 13.54 -10.29 28.12
C ALA A 429 14.60 -11.04 27.29
N GLU A 430 14.38 -12.32 27.01
CA GLU A 430 15.22 -13.12 26.10
C GLU A 430 15.19 -12.52 24.70
N SER A 431 14.01 -12.25 24.12
CA SER A 431 13.86 -11.67 22.78
C SER A 431 14.56 -10.30 22.66
N VAL A 432 14.45 -9.45 23.68
CA VAL A 432 15.21 -8.19 23.75
C VAL A 432 16.71 -8.48 23.68
N LEU A 433 17.20 -9.42 24.50
CA LEU A 433 18.62 -9.80 24.52
C LEU A 433 19.08 -10.40 23.18
N GLU A 434 18.26 -11.16 22.47
CA GLU A 434 18.62 -11.67 21.13
C GLU A 434 18.92 -10.52 20.15
N HIS A 435 18.06 -9.50 20.11
CA HIS A 435 18.24 -8.36 19.22
C HIS A 435 19.38 -7.45 19.65
N VAL A 436 19.56 -7.26 20.95
CA VAL A 436 20.73 -6.55 21.48
C VAL A 436 21.97 -7.33 21.08
N LEU A 437 22.14 -8.60 21.44
CA LEU A 437 23.34 -9.38 21.08
C LEU A 437 23.63 -9.38 19.56
N LEU A 438 22.62 -9.40 18.70
CA LEU A 438 22.83 -9.28 17.24
C LEU A 438 23.32 -7.89 16.81
N LEU A 439 22.95 -6.82 17.50
CA LEU A 439 23.46 -5.47 17.22
C LEU A 439 24.98 -5.36 17.41
N CYS A 440 25.62 -6.26 18.18
CA CYS A 440 27.09 -6.31 18.28
C CYS A 440 27.79 -6.32 16.93
N GLU A 441 27.20 -6.96 15.92
CA GLU A 441 27.80 -7.07 14.58
C GLU A 441 27.88 -5.74 13.84
N CYS A 442 27.10 -4.75 14.28
CA CYS A 442 27.07 -3.42 13.70
C CYS A 442 27.98 -2.43 14.42
N LEU A 443 28.60 -2.80 15.54
CA LEU A 443 29.44 -1.89 16.31
C LEU A 443 30.86 -1.87 15.75
N ASP A 444 31.48 -0.68 15.77
CA ASP A 444 32.90 -0.56 15.53
C ASP A 444 33.68 -1.08 16.75
N LEU A 445 34.28 -2.24 16.59
CA LEU A 445 35.07 -2.93 17.62
C LEU A 445 36.55 -2.54 17.59
N SER A 446 36.91 -1.42 16.96
CA SER A 446 38.28 -0.90 16.94
C SER A 446 38.79 -0.47 18.32
N ASP A 447 37.89 -0.12 19.25
CA ASP A 447 38.25 0.13 20.66
C ASP A 447 38.71 -1.17 21.34
N GLU A 448 40.03 -1.32 21.54
CA GLU A 448 40.61 -2.51 22.15
C GLU A 448 40.09 -2.75 23.59
N PHE A 449 39.84 -1.68 24.36
CA PHE A 449 39.38 -1.82 25.74
C PHE A 449 37.95 -2.36 25.78
N GLY A 450 37.02 -1.72 25.05
CA GLY A 450 35.65 -2.17 24.92
C GLY A 450 35.56 -3.58 24.32
N ARG A 451 36.32 -3.84 23.24
CA ARG A 451 36.36 -5.15 22.56
C ARG A 451 36.82 -6.27 23.49
N ARG A 452 37.90 -6.06 24.24
CA ARG A 452 38.42 -7.05 25.20
C ARG A 452 37.43 -7.31 26.33
N ARG A 453 36.81 -6.26 26.84
CA ARG A 453 35.80 -6.38 27.90
C ARG A 453 34.57 -7.14 27.41
N LEU A 454 34.10 -6.88 26.18
CA LEU A 454 33.04 -7.65 25.53
C LEU A 454 33.41 -9.13 25.40
N PHE A 455 34.64 -9.42 24.98
CA PHE A 455 35.14 -10.79 24.88
C PHE A 455 35.12 -11.53 26.22
N ASP A 456 35.62 -10.90 27.28
CA ASP A 456 35.69 -11.50 28.61
C ASP A 456 34.29 -11.83 29.16
N VAL A 457 33.31 -10.94 28.98
CA VAL A 457 31.93 -11.19 29.46
C VAL A 457 31.21 -12.26 28.63
N VAL A 458 31.35 -12.25 27.30
CA VAL A 458 30.76 -13.26 26.43
C VAL A 458 31.32 -14.65 26.74
N ARG A 459 32.64 -14.74 26.93
CA ARG A 459 33.29 -15.98 27.37
C ARG A 459 32.75 -16.47 28.72
N GLY A 460 32.55 -15.56 29.67
CA GLY A 460 31.96 -15.87 30.97
C GLY A 460 30.53 -16.42 30.86
N TRP A 461 29.68 -15.80 30.04
CA TRP A 461 28.30 -16.24 29.85
C TRP A 461 28.19 -17.58 29.12
N LEU A 462 29.09 -17.87 28.18
CA LEU A 462 29.12 -19.15 27.46
C LEU A 462 29.36 -20.36 28.39
N VAL A 463 30.10 -20.17 29.48
CA VAL A 463 30.34 -21.20 30.51
C VAL A 463 29.41 -21.12 31.72
N CYS A 464 28.62 -20.05 31.85
CA CYS A 464 27.70 -19.89 32.96
C CYS A 464 26.49 -20.82 32.79
N PRO A 465 26.22 -21.74 33.73
CA PRO A 465 25.10 -22.68 33.61
C PRO A 465 23.73 -22.01 33.75
N GLN A 466 23.68 -20.82 34.36
CA GLN A 466 22.44 -20.07 34.60
C GLN A 466 21.98 -19.29 33.36
N VAL A 467 22.88 -18.96 32.44
CA VAL A 467 22.54 -18.26 31.19
C VAL A 467 21.73 -19.20 30.28
N PRO A 468 20.53 -18.81 29.81
CA PRO A 468 19.70 -19.66 28.98
C PRO A 468 20.37 -20.18 27.72
N ALA A 469 19.99 -21.40 27.30
CA ALA A 469 20.53 -22.02 26.10
C ALA A 469 20.11 -21.29 24.82
N SER A 470 18.96 -20.60 24.82
CA SER A 470 18.45 -19.78 23.70
C SER A 470 19.46 -18.71 23.26
N LEU A 471 20.16 -18.08 24.22
CA LEU A 471 21.14 -17.03 23.93
C LEU A 471 22.47 -17.55 23.36
N THR A 472 22.75 -18.85 23.50
CA THR A 472 24.05 -19.45 23.13
C THR A 472 24.45 -19.14 21.70
N LYS A 473 23.51 -19.27 20.76
CA LYS A 473 23.78 -19.07 19.34
C LYS A 473 24.37 -17.67 19.10
N PHE A 474 23.76 -16.65 19.70
CA PHE A 474 24.16 -15.25 19.55
C PHE A 474 25.49 -14.98 20.27
N LEU A 475 25.69 -15.55 21.47
CA LEU A 475 26.95 -15.45 22.20
C LEU A 475 28.12 -16.08 21.45
N LEU A 476 27.92 -17.24 20.82
CA LEU A 476 28.93 -17.90 19.99
C LEU A 476 29.26 -17.06 18.75
N GLN A 477 28.25 -16.48 18.10
CA GLN A 477 28.43 -15.59 16.95
C GLN A 477 29.32 -14.39 17.33
N ILE A 478 29.02 -13.72 18.45
CA ILE A 478 29.87 -12.63 18.95
C ILE A 478 31.28 -13.12 19.28
N TYR A 479 31.41 -14.25 19.98
CA TYR A 479 32.71 -14.82 20.35
C TYR A 479 33.60 -15.05 19.12
N PHE A 480 33.06 -15.65 18.06
CA PHE A 480 33.82 -15.92 16.83
C PHE A 480 34.12 -14.65 16.03
N ASN A 481 33.26 -13.64 16.09
CA ASN A 481 33.55 -12.33 15.49
C ASN A 481 34.70 -11.61 16.22
N LEU A 482 34.87 -11.85 17.53
CA LEU A 482 35.93 -11.24 18.35
C LEU A 482 37.25 -12.01 18.30
N GLU A 483 37.21 -13.33 18.12
CA GLU A 483 38.35 -14.24 18.15
C GLU A 483 38.67 -14.80 16.77
N SER A 484 39.72 -14.26 16.13
CA SER A 484 40.18 -14.72 14.82
C SER A 484 41.09 -15.95 14.86
N ASN A 485 41.43 -16.47 16.05
CA ASN A 485 42.41 -17.54 16.23
C ASN A 485 41.79 -18.94 16.38
N VAL A 486 42.06 -19.82 15.40
CA VAL A 486 41.60 -21.23 15.34
C VAL A 486 42.07 -22.08 16.54
N VAL A 487 43.17 -21.73 17.20
CA VAL A 487 43.65 -22.46 18.39
C VAL A 487 42.74 -22.21 19.60
N SER A 488 42.23 -20.98 19.75
CA SER A 488 41.29 -20.59 20.80
C SER A 488 39.95 -21.30 20.62
N PHE A 489 39.51 -21.52 19.37
CA PHE A 489 38.32 -22.31 19.02
C PHE A 489 38.33 -23.73 19.59
N SER A 490 39.45 -24.46 19.42
CA SER A 490 39.60 -25.82 19.97
C SER A 490 39.58 -25.84 21.50
N SER A 491 39.97 -24.73 22.12
CA SER A 491 40.00 -24.56 23.57
C SER A 491 38.60 -24.21 24.10
N LEU A 492 37.83 -23.41 23.36
CA LEU A 492 36.43 -23.15 23.65
C LEU A 492 35.58 -24.43 23.54
N LEU A 493 35.74 -25.22 22.48
CA LEU A 493 34.98 -26.48 22.36
C LEU A 493 35.26 -27.44 23.52
N ARG A 494 36.51 -27.50 23.98
CA ARG A 494 36.89 -28.24 25.19
C ARG A 494 36.23 -27.66 26.44
N LEU A 495 36.22 -26.34 26.58
CA LEU A 495 35.57 -25.63 27.68
C LEU A 495 34.05 -25.92 27.72
N LEU A 496 33.36 -25.80 26.59
CA LEU A 496 31.92 -26.06 26.48
C LEU A 496 31.58 -27.54 26.72
N GLY A 497 32.44 -28.46 26.28
CA GLY A 497 32.30 -29.90 26.52
C GLY A 497 32.52 -30.30 27.99
N VAL A 498 33.32 -29.55 28.75
CA VAL A 498 33.55 -29.76 30.19
C VAL A 498 32.34 -29.33 31.03
N TYR A 499 31.59 -28.32 30.58
CA TYR A 499 30.43 -27.79 31.32
C TYR A 499 29.08 -28.44 30.95
N GLY A 500 29.05 -29.46 30.08
CA GLY A 500 27.88 -30.30 29.81
C GLY A 500 26.63 -29.59 29.24
N LYS A 501 26.72 -28.29 28.97
CA LYS A 501 25.59 -27.42 28.59
C LYS A 501 25.05 -27.68 27.17
N TYR A 502 25.83 -28.36 26.34
CA TYR A 502 25.49 -28.62 24.94
C TYR A 502 25.63 -30.12 24.66
N GLY A 503 24.49 -30.81 24.49
CA GLY A 503 24.45 -32.20 24.00
C GLY A 503 25.12 -32.35 22.62
N PRO A 504 25.15 -33.55 22.01
CA PRO A 504 25.96 -33.83 20.83
C PRO A 504 25.73 -32.76 19.74
N LEU A 505 26.82 -32.06 19.43
CA LEU A 505 26.93 -30.81 18.67
C LEU A 505 26.38 -30.90 17.24
N ASN A 506 25.05 -30.94 17.08
CA ASN A 506 24.38 -30.89 15.77
C ASN A 506 24.24 -29.45 15.22
N ILE A 507 24.66 -28.42 15.97
CA ILE A 507 24.62 -27.01 15.56
C ILE A 507 25.81 -26.64 14.64
N PHE A 508 26.89 -27.42 14.65
CA PHE A 508 28.16 -27.05 14.03
C PHE A 508 28.28 -27.39 12.54
N TYR A 509 27.50 -28.34 12.02
CA TYR A 509 27.59 -28.76 10.61
C TYR A 509 26.91 -27.83 9.59
N ARG A 510 26.19 -26.78 10.03
CA ARG A 510 25.44 -25.87 9.14
C ARG A 510 26.10 -24.51 8.85
N TYR A 511 27.18 -24.17 9.56
CA TYR A 511 27.82 -22.85 9.45
C TYR A 511 29.16 -22.86 8.69
N TYR A 512 29.66 -24.03 8.31
CA TYR A 512 30.93 -24.19 7.57
C TYR A 512 30.78 -24.94 6.23
N HIS A 513 29.59 -24.95 5.64
CA HIS A 513 29.36 -25.35 4.24
C HIS A 513 28.49 -24.34 3.50
#